data_AF-A0A953DXY2-F1
#
_entry.id   AF-A0A953DXY2-F1
#
_cell.length_a   1.000
_cell.length_b   1.000
_cell.length_c   1.000
_cell.angle_alpha   90.00
_cell.angle_beta   90.00
_cell.angle_gamma   90.00
#
_symmetry.space_group_name_H-M   'P 1'
#
loop_
_entity.id
_entity.type
_entity.pdbx_description
1 polymer ?
#
loop_
_entity_poly.entity_id
_entity_poly.type
_entity_poly.pdbx_seq_one_letter_code
_entity_poly.pdbx_strand_id
1 'polypeptide(L)'
;MQLRRRQLGPGEPDYELIWFVVSVGSLAFAAVWLALGLPWPRCVFHELTGLPCATCGMTRCAIQFFHGHFLAALRWNPLMFAFLCGLAAFDLYALAVLVTGAPR
;
A
#
# COMPACT_ATOMS: atom_id res chain seq x y z
N MET A 1 -3.48 34.62 -11.25
CA MET A 1 -2.51 33.59 -10.80
C MET A 1 -2.13 32.73 -12.00
N GLN A 2 -0.98 32.99 -12.62
CA GLN A 2 -0.46 32.15 -13.70
C GLN A 2 0.34 31.01 -13.06
N LEU A 3 -0.20 29.80 -13.09
CA LEU A 3 0.51 28.59 -12.73
C LEU A 3 1.60 28.33 -13.77
N ARG A 4 2.79 28.91 -13.58
CA ARG A 4 3.98 28.54 -14.35
C ARG A 4 4.40 27.14 -13.91
N ARG A 5 4.13 26.15 -14.77
CA ARG A 5 4.65 24.78 -14.62
C ARG A 5 6.17 24.84 -14.60
N ARG A 6 6.77 24.37 -13.50
CA ARG A 6 8.22 24.42 -13.25
C ARG A 6 8.77 23.03 -13.58
N GLN A 7 9.31 22.89 -14.78
CA GLN A 7 10.05 21.68 -15.16
C GLN A 7 11.20 21.46 -14.17
N LEU A 8 11.28 20.26 -13.57
CA LEU A 8 12.43 19.89 -12.75
C LEU A 8 13.70 19.92 -13.60
N GLY A 9 14.74 20.53 -13.06
CA GLY A 9 16.06 20.58 -13.67
C GLY A 9 16.75 19.22 -13.60
N PRO A 10 17.66 18.92 -14.54
CA PRO A 10 18.43 17.68 -14.55
C PRO A 10 19.30 17.62 -13.27
N GLY A 11 18.91 16.76 -12.33
CA GLY A 11 19.59 16.59 -11.04
C GLY A 11 18.73 16.86 -9.79
N GLU A 12 17.48 17.33 -9.92
CA GLU A 12 16.55 17.40 -8.79
C GLU A 12 15.97 16.00 -8.52
N PRO A 13 16.01 15.49 -7.27
CA PRO A 13 15.50 14.16 -6.94
C PRO A 13 13.99 14.09 -7.18
N ASP A 14 13.58 13.12 -8.01
CA ASP A 14 12.18 12.83 -8.32
C ASP A 14 11.46 12.23 -7.10
N TYR A 15 10.97 13.09 -6.22
CA TYR A 15 10.27 12.68 -5.00
C TYR A 15 9.08 11.75 -5.26
N GLU A 16 8.40 11.89 -6.40
CA GLU A 16 7.30 11.02 -6.82
C GLU A 16 7.79 9.60 -7.16
N LEU A 17 8.93 9.48 -7.85
CA LEU A 17 9.54 8.19 -8.16
C LEU A 17 10.07 7.51 -6.89
N ILE A 18 10.69 8.29 -6.00
CA ILE A 18 11.17 7.79 -4.70
C ILE A 18 10.00 7.27 -3.88
N TRP A 19 8.90 8.03 -3.75
CA TRP A 19 7.72 7.59 -3.01
C TRP A 19 7.03 6.37 -3.65
N PHE A 20 6.99 6.29 -4.98
CA PHE A 20 6.48 5.13 -5.68
C PHE A 20 7.33 3.89 -5.40
N VAL A 21 8.66 3.98 -5.57
CA VAL A 21 9.58 2.86 -5.31
C VAL A 21 9.55 2.44 -3.85
N VAL A 22 9.48 3.38 -2.91
CA VAL A 22 9.34 3.09 -1.48
C VAL A 22 8.01 2.40 -1.19
N SER A 23 6.90 2.89 -1.73
CA SER A 23 5.56 2.30 -1.50
C SER A 23 5.48 0.88 -2.06
N VAL A 24 5.85 0.70 -3.33
CA VAL A 24 5.86 -0.60 -4.01
C VAL A 24 6.85 -1.56 -3.33
N GLY A 25 8.05 -1.08 -3.00
CA GLY A 25 9.07 -1.88 -2.31
C GLY A 25 8.61 -2.36 -0.93
N SER A 26 7.94 -1.48 -0.17
CA SER A 26 7.36 -1.83 1.14
C SER A 26 6.25 -2.87 1.02
N LEU A 27 5.37 -2.72 0.02
CA LEU A 27 4.29 -3.67 -0.26
C LEU A 27 4.84 -5.03 -0.68
N ALA A 28 5.82 -5.04 -1.58
CA ALA A 28 6.46 -6.25 -2.06
C ALA A 28 7.20 -6.96 -0.93
N PHE A 29 7.94 -6.22 -0.09
CA PHE A 29 8.60 -6.79 1.08
C PHE A 29 7.59 -7.40 2.05
N ALA A 30 6.51 -6.69 2.37
CA ALA A 30 5.45 -7.20 3.23
C ALA A 30 4.79 -8.47 2.64
N ALA A 31 4.52 -8.47 1.33
CA ALA A 31 3.96 -9.62 0.62
C ALA A 31 4.91 -10.83 0.60
N VAL A 32 6.20 -10.61 0.36
CA VAL A 32 7.23 -11.66 0.39
C VAL A 32 7.40 -12.23 1.79
N TRP A 33 7.46 -11.38 2.81
CA TRP A 33 7.51 -11.80 4.21
C TRP A 33 6.30 -12.67 4.59
N LEU A 34 5.13 -12.31 4.07
CA LEU A 34 3.89 -13.08 4.22
C LEU A 34 3.89 -14.40 3.45
N ALA A 35 4.34 -14.39 2.20
CA ALA A 35 4.43 -15.57 1.35
C ALA A 35 5.44 -16.59 1.90
N LEU A 36 6.53 -16.11 2.51
CA LEU A 36 7.52 -16.93 3.20
C LEU A 36 7.00 -17.49 4.54
N GLY A 37 5.80 -17.09 4.99
CA GLY A 37 5.17 -17.64 6.19
C GLY A 37 5.98 -17.40 7.47
N LEU A 38 6.78 -16.32 7.52
CA LEU A 38 7.60 -16.04 8.70
C LEU A 38 6.69 -15.93 9.94
N PRO A 39 7.13 -16.42 11.10
CA PRO A 39 6.33 -16.42 12.31
C PRO A 39 6.02 -14.96 12.69
N TRP A 40 4.77 -14.54 12.43
CA TRP A 40 4.28 -13.29 12.97
C TRP A 40 4.14 -13.46 14.48
N PRO A 41 4.65 -12.51 15.29
CA PRO A 41 4.44 -12.55 16.73
C PRO A 41 2.94 -12.67 16.97
N ARG A 42 2.55 -13.67 17.78
CA ARG A 42 1.15 -13.80 18.20
C ARG A 42 0.71 -12.46 18.76
N CYS A 43 -0.46 -12.00 18.35
CA CYS A 43 -0.91 -10.68 18.76
C CYS A 43 -1.13 -10.71 20.27
N VAL A 44 -0.18 -10.15 21.03
CA VAL A 44 -0.19 -10.11 22.50
C VAL A 44 -1.50 -9.49 23.01
N PHE A 45 -2.07 -8.56 22.23
CA PHE A 45 -3.40 -8.00 22.49
C PHE A 45 -4.52 -9.06 22.46
N HIS A 46 -4.52 -9.96 21.48
CA HIS A 46 -5.50 -11.04 21.39
C HIS A 46 -5.31 -12.07 22.51
N GLU A 47 -4.06 -12.37 22.88
CA GLU A 47 -3.76 -13.25 24.03
C GLU A 47 -4.19 -12.62 25.37
N LEU A 48 -4.06 -11.29 25.54
CA LEU A 48 -4.46 -10.61 26.78
C LEU A 48 -5.94 -10.27 26.87
N THR A 49 -6.60 -9.94 25.75
CA THR A 49 -7.98 -9.41 25.76
C THR A 49 -9.01 -10.38 25.17
N GLY A 50 -8.59 -11.43 24.48
CA GLY A 50 -9.49 -12.34 23.74
C GLY A 50 -10.20 -11.68 22.55
N LEU A 51 -10.00 -10.37 22.32
CA LEU A 51 -10.63 -9.61 21.26
C LEU A 51 -9.71 -9.58 20.03
N PRO A 52 -10.25 -9.69 18.80
CA PRO A 52 -9.49 -9.44 17.59
C PRO A 52 -9.10 -7.96 17.56
N CYS A 53 -7.80 -7.67 17.49
CA CYS A 53 -7.32 -6.30 17.35
C CYS A 53 -7.66 -5.73 15.95
N ALA A 54 -7.54 -4.41 15.77
CA ALA A 54 -7.73 -3.76 14.47
C ALA A 54 -6.76 -4.27 13.38
N THR A 55 -5.68 -4.96 13.77
CA THR A 55 -4.67 -5.54 12.88
C THR A 55 -4.86 -7.04 12.63
N CYS A 56 -5.76 -7.70 13.36
CA CYS A 56 -6.09 -9.10 13.15
C CYS A 56 -6.75 -9.26 11.76
N GLY A 57 -6.29 -10.23 10.97
CA GLY A 57 -6.84 -10.48 9.65
C GLY A 57 -6.36 -9.56 8.52
N MET A 58 -5.45 -8.58 8.78
CA MET A 58 -4.87 -7.75 7.71
C MET A 58 -4.23 -8.58 6.60
N THR A 59 -3.53 -9.65 6.99
CA THR A 59 -2.85 -10.58 6.09
C THR A 59 -3.83 -11.33 5.20
N ARG A 60 -4.91 -11.84 5.78
CA ARG A 60 -6.01 -12.50 5.04
C ARG A 60 -6.74 -11.52 4.13
N CYS A 61 -6.95 -10.29 4.59
CA CYS A 61 -7.52 -9.21 3.76
C CYS A 61 -6.63 -8.93 2.54
N ALA A 62 -5.32 -8.74 2.74
CA ALA A 62 -4.39 -8.48 1.65
C ALA A 62 -4.36 -9.63 0.62
N ILE A 63 -4.28 -10.88 1.09
CA ILE A 63 -4.32 -12.06 0.21
C ILE A 63 -5.61 -12.09 -0.61
N GLN A 64 -6.77 -11.87 0.01
CA GLN A 64 -8.06 -11.86 -0.69
C GLN A 64 -8.17 -10.67 -1.67
N PHE A 65 -7.63 -9.50 -1.32
CA PHE A 65 -7.58 -8.33 -2.19
C PHE A 65 -6.78 -8.61 -3.46
N PHE A 66 -5.59 -9.22 -3.35
CA PHE A 66 -4.77 -9.60 -4.49
C PHE A 66 -5.36 -10.76 -5.33
N HIS A 67 -6.15 -11.65 -4.72
CA HIS A 67 -6.93 -12.65 -5.45
C HIS A 67 -8.18 -12.07 -6.16
N GLY A 68 -8.46 -10.77 -6.02
CA GLY A 68 -9.65 -10.13 -6.59
C GLY A 68 -10.94 -10.37 -5.81
N HIS A 69 -10.87 -10.98 -4.63
CA HIS A 69 -12.01 -11.21 -3.73
C HIS A 69 -12.24 -10.02 -2.80
N PHE A 70 -12.60 -8.87 -3.38
CA PHE A 70 -12.77 -7.61 -2.63
C PHE A 70 -13.79 -7.70 -1.49
N LEU A 71 -14.92 -8.39 -1.71
CA LEU A 71 -15.97 -8.55 -0.70
C LEU A 71 -15.49 -9.39 0.49
N ALA A 72 -14.69 -10.43 0.23
CA ALA A 72 -14.08 -11.24 1.27
C ALA A 72 -13.01 -10.44 2.02
N ALA A 73 -12.18 -9.68 1.30
CA ALA A 73 -11.17 -8.81 1.89
C ALA A 73 -11.77 -7.78 2.86
N LEU A 74 -12.85 -7.10 2.46
CA LEU A 74 -13.57 -6.14 3.30
C LEU A 74 -14.12 -6.78 4.58
N ARG A 75 -14.62 -8.02 4.50
CA ARG A 75 -15.12 -8.77 5.67
C ARG A 75 -14.01 -9.20 6.64
N TRP A 76 -12.79 -9.40 6.13
CA TRP A 76 -11.64 -9.73 6.98
C TRP A 76 -11.14 -8.52 7.76
N ASN A 77 -10.92 -7.40 7.08
CA ASN A 77 -10.45 -6.19 7.74
C ASN A 77 -10.76 -4.93 6.89
N PRO A 78 -11.79 -4.14 7.24
CA PRO A 78 -12.18 -2.98 6.45
C PRO A 78 -11.13 -1.86 6.50
N LEU A 79 -10.36 -1.76 7.58
CA LEU A 79 -9.30 -0.75 7.73
C LEU A 79 -8.15 -1.03 6.75
N MET A 80 -7.72 -2.30 6.65
CA MET A 80 -6.70 -2.72 5.70
C MET A 80 -7.18 -2.63 4.25
N PHE A 81 -8.45 -2.94 4.01
CA PHE A 81 -9.06 -2.78 2.68
C PHE A 81 -9.00 -1.32 2.22
N ALA A 82 -9.40 -0.37 3.08
CA ALA A 82 -9.31 1.06 2.78
C ALA A 82 -7.87 1.52 2.52
N PHE A 83 -6.91 1.02 3.32
CA PHE A 83 -5.49 1.30 3.12
C PHE A 83 -4.98 0.80 1.76
N LEU A 84 -5.28 -0.45 1.40
CA LEU A 84 -4.90 -1.04 0.11
C LEU A 84 -5.53 -0.30 -1.08
N CYS A 85 -6.79 0.14 -0.96
CA CYS A 85 -7.43 0.97 -1.98
C CYS A 85 -6.74 2.33 -2.14
N GLY A 86 -6.38 3.00 -1.03
CA GLY A 86 -5.66 4.27 -1.07
C GLY A 86 -4.27 4.12 -1.69
N LEU A 87 -3.59 3.03 -1.36
CA LEU A 87 -2.26 2.73 -1.90
C LEU A 87 -2.32 2.40 -3.40
N ALA A 88 -3.31 1.62 -3.84
CA ALA A 88 -3.56 1.37 -5.25
C ALA A 88 -3.90 2.66 -6.02
N ALA A 89 -4.68 3.57 -5.43
CA ALA A 89 -4.98 4.87 -6.04
C ALA A 89 -3.74 5.76 -6.15
N PHE A 90 -2.87 5.74 -5.13
CA PHE A 90 -1.59 6.44 -5.15
C PHE A 90 -0.65 5.89 -6.23
N ASP A 91 -0.52 4.56 -6.32
CA ASP A 91 0.29 3.92 -7.35
C ASP A 91 -0.23 4.21 -8.76
N LEU A 92 -1.55 4.23 -8.96
CA LEU A 92 -2.17 4.63 -10.22
C LEU A 92 -1.89 6.11 -10.56
N TYR A 93 -1.95 7.00 -9.58
CA TYR A 93 -1.60 8.41 -9.77
C TYR A 93 -0.12 8.56 -10.16
N ALA A 94 0.78 7.93 -9.40
CA ALA A 94 2.21 7.98 -9.68
C ALA A 94 2.53 7.38 -11.06
N LEU A 95 1.92 6.25 -11.42
CA LEU A 95 2.07 5.63 -12.72
C LEU A 95 1.50 6.52 -13.83
N ALA A 96 0.34 7.15 -13.63
CA ALA A 96 -0.22 8.09 -14.58
C ALA A 96 0.71 9.29 -14.80
N VAL A 97 1.30 9.86 -13.74
CA VAL A 97 2.27 10.97 -13.84
C VAL A 97 3.53 10.53 -14.60
N LEU A 98 4.07 9.35 -14.29
CA LEU A 98 5.25 8.78 -14.95
C LEU A 98 4.98 8.48 -16.44
N VAL A 99 3.83 7.88 -16.76
CA VAL A 99 3.48 7.43 -18.12
C VAL A 99 3.07 8.60 -19.01
N THR A 100 2.30 9.56 -18.49
CA THR A 100 1.85 10.70 -19.29
C THR A 100 2.97 11.71 -19.55
N GLY A 101 4.16 11.52 -18.95
CA GLY A 101 5.22 12.51 -18.95
C GLY A 101 4.71 13.88 -18.53
N ALA A 102 3.62 13.91 -17.73
CA ALA A 102 2.86 15.11 -17.47
C ALA A 102 3.84 16.12 -16.88
N PRO A 103 3.98 17.31 -17.50
CA PRO A 103 4.93 18.28 -17.05
C PRO A 103 4.50 18.75 -15.67
N ARG A 104 5.35 18.40 -14.70
CA ARG A 104 5.42 18.96 -13.36
C ARG A 104 5.55 20.48 -13.43
#